data_AF-A0A7V9JUB5-F1
#
_entry.id   AF-A0A7V9JUB5-F1
#
_cell.length_a   1.000
_cell.length_b   1.000
_cell.length_c   1.000
_cell.angle_alpha   90.00
_cell.angle_beta   90.00
_cell.angle_gamma   90.00
#
_symmetry.space_group_name_H-M   'P 1'
#
loop_
_entity.id
_entity.type
_entity.pdbx_description
1 polymer ?
#
loop_
_entity_poly.entity_id
_entity_poly.type
_entity_poly.pdbx_seq_one_letter_code
_entity_poly.pdbx_strand_id
1 'polypeptide(L)'
;MGDRRSNMRDIREAEAQLERRETVRRLRRWRVPSAIAAAALAVLIFLFRPVYAPLDEAQIRTMEPPIQERTDRDFYLKVFQKRDGRWYQCKTWISRNWFG
;
A
#
# COMPACT_ATOMS: atom_id res chain seq x y z
N MET A 1 -33.83 -54.65 13.84
CA MET A 1 -34.22 -53.74 12.72
C MET A 1 -34.11 -52.28 13.19
N GLY A 2 -32.90 -51.75 13.33
CA GLY A 2 -32.67 -50.38 13.83
C GLY A 2 -31.60 -49.61 13.04
N ASP A 3 -31.27 -50.05 11.83
CA ASP A 3 -29.95 -49.78 11.24
C ASP A 3 -29.96 -48.65 10.18
N ARG A 4 -31.00 -48.58 9.34
CA ARG A 4 -31.04 -47.59 8.23
C ARG A 4 -31.26 -46.14 8.66
N ARG A 5 -32.00 -45.88 9.73
CA ARG A 5 -32.29 -44.51 10.17
C ARG A 5 -31.11 -43.88 10.90
N SER A 6 -30.29 -44.68 11.59
CA SER A 6 -29.05 -44.19 12.21
C SER A 6 -28.04 -43.81 11.13
N ASN A 7 -27.77 -44.73 10.20
CA ASN A 7 -26.83 -44.52 9.11
C ASN A 7 -27.16 -43.26 8.28
N MET A 8 -28.45 -42.99 8.04
CA MET A 8 -28.87 -41.80 7.28
C MET A 8 -28.73 -40.48 8.05
N ARG A 9 -28.71 -40.50 9.40
CA ARG A 9 -28.39 -39.32 10.21
C ARG A 9 -26.89 -39.05 10.20
N ASP A 10 -26.09 -40.09 10.35
CA ASP A 10 -24.63 -40.00 10.36
C ASP A 10 -24.09 -39.45 9.03
N ILE A 11 -24.66 -39.87 7.90
CA ILE A 11 -24.31 -39.35 6.56
C ILE A 11 -24.62 -37.84 6.45
N ARG A 12 -25.79 -37.39 6.92
CA ARG A 12 -26.16 -35.96 6.88
C ARG A 12 -25.25 -35.10 7.76
N GLU A 13 -24.85 -35.61 8.93
CA GLU A 13 -23.91 -34.94 9.81
C GLU A 13 -22.51 -34.85 9.19
N ALA A 14 -22.06 -35.93 8.53
CA ALA A 14 -20.79 -35.96 7.82
C ALA A 14 -20.75 -34.97 6.65
N GLU A 15 -21.82 -34.89 5.85
CA GLU A 15 -21.97 -33.92 4.75
C GLU A 15 -21.93 -32.48 5.28
N ALA A 16 -22.69 -32.17 6.34
CA ALA A 16 -22.69 -30.85 6.96
C ALA A 16 -21.31 -30.47 7.53
N GLN A 17 -20.55 -31.43 8.06
CA GLN A 17 -19.17 -31.20 8.51
C GLN A 17 -18.20 -30.99 7.34
N LEU A 18 -18.37 -31.69 6.23
CA LEU A 18 -17.56 -31.51 5.02
C LEU A 18 -17.77 -30.12 4.42
N GLU A 19 -19.02 -29.68 4.26
CA GLU A 19 -19.34 -28.34 3.74
C GLU A 19 -18.75 -27.22 4.62
N ARG A 20 -18.81 -27.37 5.95
CA ARG A 20 -18.15 -26.44 6.89
C ARG A 20 -16.64 -26.44 6.74
N ARG A 21 -16.01 -27.59 6.53
CA ARG A 21 -14.56 -27.68 6.33
C ARG A 21 -14.14 -27.04 5.01
N GLU A 22 -14.91 -27.23 3.96
CA GLU A 22 -14.65 -26.65 2.64
C GLU A 22 -14.81 -25.13 2.64
N THR A 23 -15.86 -24.60 3.24
CA THR A 23 -16.07 -23.15 3.39
C THR A 23 -14.93 -22.50 4.19
N VAL A 24 -14.52 -23.09 5.31
CA VAL A 24 -13.37 -22.61 6.10
C VAL A 24 -12.06 -22.68 5.32
N ARG A 25 -11.81 -23.78 4.57
CA ARG A 25 -10.62 -23.92 3.71
C ARG A 25 -10.62 -22.88 2.59
N ARG A 26 -11.77 -22.61 1.98
CA ARG A 26 -11.93 -21.60 0.92
C ARG A 26 -11.61 -20.21 1.46
N LEU A 27 -12.17 -19.85 2.62
CA LEU A 27 -11.87 -18.57 3.28
C LEU A 27 -10.39 -18.46 3.65
N ARG A 28 -9.80 -19.52 4.22
CA ARG A 28 -8.39 -19.55 4.62
C ARG A 28 -7.43 -19.45 3.42
N ARG A 29 -7.80 -19.98 2.25
CA ARG A 29 -7.00 -19.91 1.02
C ARG A 29 -6.78 -18.46 0.56
N TRP A 30 -7.75 -17.57 0.76
CA TRP A 30 -7.63 -16.16 0.36
C TRP A 30 -6.96 -15.27 1.41
N ARG A 31 -6.93 -15.68 2.68
CA ARG A 31 -6.32 -14.85 3.76
C ARG A 31 -4.85 -14.53 3.50
N VAL A 32 -4.07 -15.51 3.06
CA VAL A 32 -2.63 -15.33 2.79
C VAL A 32 -2.38 -14.39 1.62
N PRO A 33 -2.91 -14.61 0.40
CA PRO A 33 -2.69 -13.68 -0.71
C PRO A 33 -3.25 -12.29 -0.43
N SER A 34 -4.40 -12.17 0.25
CA SER A 34 -4.94 -10.87 0.65
C SER A 34 -4.03 -10.15 1.66
N ALA A 35 -3.46 -10.85 2.63
CA ALA A 35 -2.51 -10.26 3.57
C ALA A 35 -1.23 -9.80 2.87
N ILE A 36 -0.71 -10.59 1.93
CA ILE A 36 0.47 -10.22 1.12
C ILE A 36 0.17 -8.98 0.29
N ALA A 37 -0.98 -8.94 -0.39
CA ALA A 37 -1.39 -7.78 -1.20
C ALA A 37 -1.55 -6.52 -0.34
N ALA A 38 -2.16 -6.64 0.85
CA ALA A 38 -2.29 -5.52 1.78
C ALA A 38 -0.93 -5.02 2.28
N ALA A 39 0.00 -5.93 2.62
CA ALA A 39 1.35 -5.57 3.03
C ALA A 39 2.13 -4.87 1.91
N ALA A 40 2.05 -5.39 0.68
CA ALA A 40 2.67 -4.78 -0.49
C ALA A 40 2.11 -3.37 -0.74
N LEU A 41 0.80 -3.18 -0.64
CA LEU A 41 0.17 -1.88 -0.79
C LEU A 41 0.62 -0.89 0.30
N ALA A 42 0.71 -1.34 1.56
CA ALA A 42 1.19 -0.50 2.65
C ALA A 42 2.65 -0.03 2.43
N VAL A 43 3.52 -0.93 1.93
CA VAL A 43 4.90 -0.57 1.56
C VAL A 43 4.92 0.45 0.43
N LEU A 44 4.11 0.26 -0.63
CA LEU A 44 4.02 1.23 -1.72
C LEU A 44 3.57 2.61 -1.23
N ILE A 45 2.50 2.67 -0.42
CA ILE A 45 2.02 3.94 0.15
C ILE A 45 3.14 4.62 0.96
N PHE A 46 3.88 3.86 1.75
CA PHE A 46 5.00 4.40 2.53
C PHE A 46 6.13 4.93 1.64
N LEU A 47 6.51 4.21 0.58
CA LEU A 47 7.59 4.63 -0.33
C LEU A 47 7.23 5.90 -1.11
N PHE A 48 5.98 6.00 -1.53
CA PHE A 48 5.46 7.13 -2.30
C PHE A 48 5.01 8.31 -1.43
N ARG A 49 5.06 8.22 -0.10
CA ARG A 49 4.69 9.34 0.77
C ARG A 49 5.52 10.60 0.45
N PRO A 50 4.89 11.78 0.31
CA PRO A 50 5.61 13.01 0.04
C PRO A 50 6.37 13.48 1.28
N VAL A 51 7.62 13.88 1.10
CA VAL A 51 8.49 14.47 2.12
C VAL A 51 8.83 15.90 1.69
N TYR A 52 8.63 16.84 2.61
CA TYR A 52 8.85 18.27 2.38
C TYR A 52 10.10 18.72 3.13
N ALA A 53 11.15 19.09 2.40
CA ALA A 53 12.35 19.68 2.98
C ALA A 53 12.38 21.19 2.67
N PRO A 54 12.55 22.06 3.68
CA PRO A 54 12.68 23.49 3.45
C PRO A 54 13.97 23.76 2.67
N LEU A 55 13.89 24.65 1.68
CA LEU A 55 15.06 25.14 0.95
C LEU A 55 15.59 26.40 1.61
N ASP A 56 16.91 26.46 1.75
CA ASP A 56 17.60 27.66 2.20
C ASP A 56 17.72 28.67 1.05
N GLU A 57 17.74 29.97 1.38
CA GLU A 57 17.84 31.04 0.38
C GLU A 57 19.12 30.96 -0.45
N ALA A 58 20.23 30.50 0.15
CA ALA A 58 21.48 30.30 -0.56
C ALA A 58 21.32 29.25 -1.68
N GLN A 59 20.65 28.14 -1.39
CA GLN A 59 20.39 27.08 -2.36
C GLN A 59 19.49 27.55 -3.50
N ILE A 60 18.48 28.36 -3.18
CA ILE A 60 17.55 28.92 -4.19
C ILE A 60 18.31 29.82 -5.18
N ARG A 61 19.25 30.63 -4.69
CA ARG A 61 20.03 31.56 -5.54
C ARG A 61 21.03 30.85 -6.45
N THR A 62 21.52 29.68 -6.04
CA THR A 62 22.46 28.89 -6.86
C THR A 62 21.79 28.03 -7.93
N MET A 63 20.45 27.95 -7.95
CA MET A 63 19.73 27.13 -8.93
C MET A 63 19.58 27.87 -10.27
N GLU A 64 20.12 27.26 -11.33
CA GLU A 64 19.80 27.59 -12.72
C GLU A 64 18.98 26.45 -13.36
N PRO A 65 17.89 26.73 -14.09
CA PRO A 65 17.14 28.00 -14.13
C PRO A 65 16.49 28.33 -12.76
N PRO A 66 16.05 29.59 -12.55
CA PRO A 66 15.44 30.01 -11.29
C PRO A 66 14.24 29.14 -10.91
N ILE A 67 14.06 28.92 -9.62
CA ILE A 67 13.10 27.95 -9.08
C ILE A 67 11.64 28.19 -9.52
N GLN A 68 11.29 29.43 -9.86
CA GLN A 68 9.98 29.83 -10.37
C GLN A 68 9.69 29.29 -11.78
N GLU A 69 10.73 29.13 -12.60
CA GLU A 69 10.63 28.65 -13.98
C GLU A 69 10.77 27.13 -14.07
N ARG A 70 11.24 26.49 -12.98
CA ARG A 70 11.37 25.04 -12.91
C ARG A 70 10.03 24.36 -12.78
N THR A 71 9.73 23.48 -13.74
CA THR A 71 8.57 22.58 -13.73
C THR A 71 8.95 21.13 -13.45
N ASP A 72 9.97 20.93 -12.61
CA ASP A 72 10.43 19.61 -12.20
C ASP A 72 9.31 18.83 -11.47
N ARG A 73 9.15 17.56 -11.82
CA ARG A 73 8.19 16.63 -11.22
C ARG A 73 8.89 15.38 -10.70
N ASP A 74 8.52 14.95 -9.49
CA ASP A 74 8.92 13.69 -8.90
C ASP A 74 7.72 12.74 -8.87
N PHE A 75 7.75 11.71 -9.70
CA PHE A 75 6.65 10.77 -9.97
C PHE A 75 5.32 11.46 -10.31
N TYR A 76 4.58 11.92 -9.30
CA TYR A 76 3.28 12.58 -9.44
C TYR A 76 3.21 13.98 -8.79
N LEU A 77 4.25 14.41 -8.08
CA LEU A 77 4.26 15.69 -7.35
C LEU A 77 5.23 16.70 -7.98
N LYS A 78 4.90 18.00 -7.89
CA LYS A 78 5.84 19.06 -8.25
C LYS A 78 6.98 19.11 -7.23
N VAL A 79 8.22 19.10 -7.72
CA VAL A 79 9.41 19.07 -6.85
C VAL A 79 9.52 20.35 -6.04
N PHE A 80 9.41 21.51 -6.68
CA PHE A 80 9.51 22.79 -5.99
C PHE A 80 8.12 23.38 -5.77
N GLN A 81 7.79 23.66 -4.51
CA GLN A 81 6.51 24.26 -4.13
C GLN A 81 6.73 25.36 -3.10
N LYS A 82 6.05 26.50 -3.27
CA LYS A 82 6.07 27.59 -2.30
C LYS A 82 4.89 27.42 -1.34
N ARG A 83 5.15 27.33 -0.03
CA ARG A 83 4.15 27.24 1.05
C ARG A 83 4.51 28.23 2.15
N ASP A 84 3.54 29.02 2.62
CA ASP A 84 3.72 30.02 3.68
C ASP A 84 4.92 30.96 3.44
N GLY A 85 5.10 31.39 2.19
CA GLY A 85 6.21 32.25 1.78
C GLY A 85 7.56 31.56 1.62
N ARG A 86 7.71 30.31 2.05
CA ARG A 86 8.96 29.52 1.96
C ARG A 86 8.91 28.51 0.81
N TRP A 87 10.07 28.25 0.21
CA TRP A 87 10.21 27.21 -0.80
C TRP A 87 10.53 25.88 -0.15
N TYR A 88 9.89 24.83 -0.65
CA TYR A 88 10.11 23.46 -0.23
C TYR A 88 10.45 22.60 -1.44
N GLN A 89 11.43 21.72 -1.24
CA GLN A 89 11.67 20.60 -2.14
C GLN A 89 10.85 19.41 -1.63
N CYS A 90 9.85 19.08 -2.42
CA CYS A 90 8.93 17.99 -2.25
C CYS A 90 9.46 16.82 -3.07
N LYS A 91 9.81 15.71 -2.42
CA LYS A 91 10.14 14.45 -3.09
C LYS A 91 9.43 13.31 -2.38
N THR A 92 9.10 12.24 -3.09
CA THR A 92 8.71 10.98 -2.47
C THR A 92 9.84 10.47 -1.57
N TRP A 93 9.50 9.71 -0.53
CA TRP A 93 10.49 9.14 0.37
C TRP A 93 11.53 8.30 -0.38
N ILE A 94 11.08 7.50 -1.35
CA ILE A 94 11.97 6.69 -2.21
C ILE A 94 12.92 7.55 -3.05
N SER A 95 12.41 8.61 -3.68
CA SER A 95 13.22 9.52 -4.51
C SER A 95 14.31 10.21 -3.68
N ARG A 96 13.98 10.58 -2.44
CA ARG A 96 14.94 11.21 -1.52
C ARG A 96 16.03 10.26 -1.03
N ASN A 97 15.71 8.98 -0.84
CA ASN A 97 16.67 8.02 -0.31
C ASN A 97 17.58 7.39 -1.38
N TRP A 98 17.12 7.36 -2.64
CA TRP A 98 17.88 6.76 -3.76
C TRP A 98 18.52 7.78 -4.69
N PHE A 99 17.91 8.97 -4.86
CA PHE A 99 18.42 10.07 -5.70
C PHE A 99 18.73 11.31 -4.86
N GLY A 100 19.26 11.07 -3.65
CA GLY A 100 19.65 12.08 -2.67
C GLY A 100 20.82 12.92 -3.13
#